data_AF-A0A914Y505-F1
#
_entry.id   AF-A0A914Y505-F1
#
_cell.length_a   1.000
_cell.length_b   1.000
_cell.length_c   1.000
_cell.angle_alpha   90.00
_cell.angle_beta   90.00
_cell.angle_gamma   90.00
#
_symmetry.space_group_name_H-M   'P 1'
#
loop_
_entity.id
_entity.type
_entity.pdbx_description
1 polymer ?
#
loop_
_entity_poly.entity_id
_entity_poly.type
_entity_poly.pdbx_seq_one_letter_code
_entity_poly.pdbx_strand_id
1 'polypeptide(L)'
;MEHIQHLIDCEESYIDDIIEANFVQLFISLQDDGNIDLEVHRNALEFLSNILKFGNFDHALILFEDHFIISIRDLLNHDDSGVKEMTLHCIKNLLEKLSSDYANDARQEIINCGLLVKIKQLQMSPKLCKAANEVMAVFLHAN
;
A
#
# COMPACT_ATOMS: atom_id res chain seq x y z
N MET A 1 6.70 -23.12 6.34
CA MET A 1 6.98 -21.67 6.20
C MET A 1 7.37 -21.31 4.77
N GLU A 2 8.19 -22.10 4.07
CA GLU A 2 8.61 -21.81 2.69
C GLU A 2 7.46 -21.60 1.69
N HIS A 3 6.36 -22.35 1.81
CA HIS A 3 5.21 -22.20 0.90
C HIS A 3 4.46 -20.86 1.01
N ILE A 4 4.51 -20.18 2.15
CA ILE A 4 3.83 -18.88 2.34
C ILE A 4 4.75 -17.75 1.83
N GLN A 5 6.07 -17.90 1.95
CA GLN A 5 7.01 -16.88 1.48
C GLN A 5 6.90 -16.66 -0.03
N HIS A 6 6.77 -17.72 -0.82
CA HIS A 6 6.56 -17.58 -2.27
C HIS A 6 5.28 -16.81 -2.62
N LEU A 7 4.24 -16.91 -1.80
CA LEU A 7 3.02 -16.12 -1.96
C LEU A 7 3.31 -14.64 -1.65
N ILE A 8 3.99 -14.35 -0.55
CA ILE A 8 4.35 -12.98 -0.10
C ILE A 8 5.28 -12.29 -1.11
N ASP A 9 6.28 -13.02 -1.62
CA ASP A 9 7.22 -12.51 -2.62
C ASP A 9 6.50 -12.05 -3.89
N CYS A 10 5.34 -12.67 -4.19
CA CYS A 10 4.39 -12.30 -5.25
C CYS A 10 5.11 -11.98 -6.56
N GLU A 11 5.76 -13.01 -7.13
CA GLU A 11 6.43 -12.87 -8.43
C GLU A 11 5.42 -12.50 -9.52
N GLU A 12 5.87 -11.69 -10.48
CA GLU A 12 5.03 -11.14 -11.56
C GLU A 12 4.18 -12.21 -12.28
N SER A 13 4.72 -13.42 -12.44
CA SER A 13 4.05 -14.54 -13.10
C SER A 13 2.83 -15.12 -12.36
N TYR A 14 2.64 -14.82 -11.08
CA TYR A 14 1.56 -15.38 -10.26
C TYR A 14 0.51 -14.35 -9.83
N ILE A 15 0.65 -13.09 -10.22
CA ILE A 15 -0.26 -12.02 -9.75
C ILE A 15 -1.70 -12.29 -10.18
N ASP A 16 -1.90 -12.74 -11.42
CA ASP A 16 -3.24 -13.05 -11.95
C ASP A 16 -3.88 -14.20 -11.16
N ASP A 17 -3.16 -15.30 -10.93
CA ASP A 17 -3.63 -16.45 -10.13
C ASP A 17 -4.00 -16.03 -8.69
N ILE A 18 -3.21 -15.12 -8.13
CA ILE A 18 -3.38 -14.58 -6.78
C ILE A 18 -4.67 -13.75 -6.68
N ILE A 19 -4.94 -12.92 -7.68
CA ILE A 19 -6.14 -12.10 -7.78
C ILE A 19 -7.36 -13.01 -7.97
N GLU A 20 -7.29 -13.98 -8.88
CA GLU A 20 -8.38 -14.95 -9.12
C GLU A 20 -8.74 -15.75 -7.86
N ALA A 21 -7.77 -16.02 -7.00
CA ALA A 21 -7.96 -16.73 -5.74
C ALA A 21 -8.49 -15.85 -4.57
N ASN A 22 -8.80 -14.56 -4.81
CA ASN A 22 -9.26 -13.58 -3.81
C ASN A 22 -8.30 -13.36 -2.63
N PHE A 23 -7.00 -13.60 -2.81
CA PHE A 23 -6.03 -13.33 -1.74
C PHE A 23 -5.92 -11.84 -1.43
N VAL A 24 -6.12 -10.95 -2.40
CA VAL A 24 -6.10 -9.48 -2.20
C VAL A 24 -7.07 -9.08 -1.09
N GLN A 25 -8.33 -9.51 -1.17
CA GLN A 25 -9.34 -9.19 -0.17
C GLN A 25 -8.97 -9.73 1.22
N LEU A 26 -8.43 -10.96 1.29
CA LEU A 26 -7.94 -11.52 2.55
C LEU A 26 -6.85 -10.61 3.14
N PHE A 27 -5.81 -10.28 2.37
CA PHE A 27 -4.68 -9.50 2.86
C PHE A 27 -5.06 -8.06 3.23
N ILE A 28 -6.03 -7.45 2.53
CA ILE A 28 -6.62 -6.18 2.93
C ILE A 28 -7.33 -6.31 4.28
N SER A 29 -8.16 -7.35 4.47
CA SER A 29 -8.88 -7.57 5.73
C SER A 29 -7.94 -7.79 6.93
N LEU A 30 -6.76 -8.39 6.71
CA LEU A 30 -5.75 -8.54 7.76
C LEU A 30 -5.19 -7.20 8.23
N GLN A 31 -5.21 -6.15 7.39
CA GLN A 31 -4.75 -4.81 7.81
C GLN A 31 -5.76 -4.11 8.73
N ASP A 32 -7.04 -4.46 8.62
CA ASP A 32 -8.12 -3.90 9.44
C ASP A 32 -8.26 -4.62 10.80
N ASP A 33 -7.65 -5.79 10.98
CA ASP A 33 -7.74 -6.56 12.23
C ASP A 33 -6.69 -6.09 13.26
N GLY A 34 -7.13 -5.26 14.20
CA GLY A 34 -6.27 -4.78 15.29
C GLY A 34 -5.81 -5.83 16.31
N ASN A 35 -6.19 -7.10 16.18
CA ASN A 35 -5.76 -8.19 17.08
C ASN A 35 -4.71 -9.13 16.48
N ILE A 36 -4.32 -8.93 15.22
CA ILE A 36 -3.37 -9.83 14.56
C ILE A 36 -1.92 -9.46 14.87
N ASP A 37 -1.03 -10.45 14.76
CA ASP A 37 0.39 -10.25 14.99
C ASP A 37 0.97 -9.23 13.99
N LEU A 38 1.85 -8.35 14.49
CA LEU A 38 2.58 -7.37 13.69
C LEU A 38 3.36 -8.02 12.54
N GLU A 39 3.91 -9.23 12.74
CA GLU A 39 4.60 -9.96 11.69
C GLU A 39 3.64 -10.32 10.55
N VAL A 40 2.39 -10.67 10.87
CA VAL A 40 1.37 -10.97 9.86
C VAL A 40 0.96 -9.70 9.11
N HIS A 41 0.77 -8.57 9.81
CA HIS A 41 0.53 -7.27 9.16
C HIS A 41 1.63 -6.91 8.17
N ARG A 42 2.89 -7.10 8.56
CA ARG A 42 4.04 -6.81 7.70
C ARG A 42 4.07 -7.69 6.47
N ASN A 43 3.92 -8.99 6.63
CA ASN A 43 3.91 -9.94 5.52
C ASN A 43 2.75 -9.65 4.56
N ALA A 44 1.59 -9.31 5.10
CA ALA A 44 0.43 -8.90 4.33
C ALA A 44 0.67 -7.59 3.56
N LEU A 45 1.31 -6.62 4.18
CA LEU A 45 1.63 -5.34 3.54
C LEU A 45 2.74 -5.48 2.48
N GLU A 46 3.72 -6.36 2.72
CA GLU A 46 4.76 -6.70 1.76
C GLU A 46 4.19 -7.37 0.52
N PHE A 47 3.27 -8.33 0.70
CA PHE A 47 2.52 -8.93 -0.38
C PHE A 47 1.77 -7.91 -1.23
N LEU A 48 0.99 -7.02 -0.60
CA LEU A 48 0.25 -5.96 -1.31
C LEU A 48 1.21 -4.97 -2.00
N SER A 49 2.34 -4.65 -1.36
CA SER A 49 3.40 -3.84 -1.96
C SER A 49 3.99 -4.50 -3.20
N ASN A 50 4.18 -5.82 -3.20
CA ASN A 50 4.71 -6.57 -4.34
C ASN A 50 3.72 -6.61 -5.50
N ILE A 51 2.41 -6.78 -5.24
CA ILE A 51 1.37 -6.60 -6.27
C ILE A 51 1.46 -5.19 -6.87
N LEU A 52 1.52 -4.16 -6.04
CA LEU A 52 1.64 -2.78 -6.50
C LEU A 52 2.99 -2.49 -7.17
N LYS A 53 4.03 -3.26 -6.93
CA LYS A 53 5.34 -3.07 -7.57
C LYS A 53 5.41 -3.76 -8.92
N PHE A 54 4.94 -5.01 -9.01
CA PHE A 54 5.10 -5.85 -10.19
C PHE A 54 3.85 -5.94 -11.07
N GLY A 55 2.66 -5.69 -10.52
CA GLY A 55 1.38 -5.76 -11.25
C GLY A 55 1.19 -4.66 -12.29
N ASN A 56 0.08 -4.72 -13.03
CA ASN A 56 -0.26 -3.69 -14.01
C ASN A 56 -1.28 -2.68 -13.42
N PHE A 57 -1.85 -1.84 -14.28
CA PHE A 57 -2.91 -0.90 -13.91
C PHE A 57 -4.14 -1.61 -13.33
N ASP A 58 -4.60 -2.71 -13.94
CA ASP A 58 -5.80 -3.44 -13.50
C ASP A 58 -5.60 -4.01 -12.09
N HIS A 59 -4.39 -4.49 -11.77
CA HIS A 59 -4.05 -4.97 -10.43
C HIS A 59 -4.10 -3.85 -9.39
N ALA A 60 -3.54 -2.68 -9.73
CA ALA A 60 -3.62 -1.51 -8.87
C ALA A 60 -5.06 -0.99 -8.69
N LEU A 61 -5.88 -1.07 -9.74
CA LEU A 61 -7.28 -0.69 -9.71
C LEU A 61 -8.08 -1.59 -8.77
N ILE A 62 -7.89 -2.92 -8.83
CA ILE A 62 -8.54 -3.86 -7.91
C ILE A 62 -8.23 -3.52 -6.45
N LEU A 63 -6.95 -3.27 -6.13
CA LEU A 63 -6.57 -2.88 -4.76
C LEU A 63 -7.26 -1.57 -4.35
N PHE A 64 -7.33 -0.58 -5.25
CA PHE A 64 -8.00 0.68 -4.96
C PHE A 64 -9.50 0.50 -4.71
N GLU A 65 -10.18 -0.25 -5.58
CA GLU A 65 -11.62 -0.53 -5.47
C GLU A 65 -11.96 -1.33 -4.21
N ASP A 66 -11.06 -2.20 -3.75
CA ASP A 66 -11.18 -2.95 -2.48
C ASP A 66 -10.80 -2.12 -1.23
N HIS A 67 -10.83 -0.79 -1.32
CA HIS A 67 -10.60 0.13 -0.19
C HIS A 67 -9.21 0.01 0.46
N PHE A 68 -8.19 -0.36 -0.30
CA PHE A 68 -6.82 -0.52 0.22
C PHE A 68 -6.28 0.73 0.95
N ILE A 69 -6.58 1.95 0.49
CA ILE A 69 -6.11 3.18 1.14
C ILE A 69 -6.72 3.33 2.54
N ILE A 70 -8.00 2.98 2.70
CA ILE A 70 -8.69 2.99 3.99
C ILE A 70 -8.07 1.96 4.94
N SER A 71 -7.72 0.77 4.46
CA SER A 71 -7.21 -0.30 5.33
C SER A 71 -5.80 -0.05 5.85
N ILE A 72 -4.94 0.58 5.04
CA ILE A 72 -3.56 0.89 5.47
C ILE A 72 -3.42 2.20 6.24
N ARG A 73 -4.51 2.99 6.35
CA ARG A 73 -4.57 4.30 7.01
C ARG A 73 -3.80 4.35 8.33
N ASP A 74 -4.12 3.41 9.21
CA ASP A 74 -3.68 3.44 10.60
C ASP A 74 -2.26 2.89 10.77
N LEU A 75 -1.71 2.23 9.75
CA LEU A 75 -0.34 1.72 9.73
C LEU A 75 0.70 2.84 9.77
N LEU A 76 0.38 4.05 9.28
CA LEU A 76 1.26 5.21 9.44
C LEU A 76 1.35 5.71 10.89
N ASN A 77 0.46 5.29 11.78
CA ASN A 77 0.53 5.60 13.20
C ASN A 77 1.35 4.56 13.98
N HIS A 78 1.63 3.39 13.40
CA HIS A 78 2.35 2.31 14.06
C HIS A 78 3.78 2.71 14.46
N ASP A 79 4.24 2.34 15.65
CA ASP A 79 5.55 2.77 16.18
C ASP A 79 6.74 2.31 15.33
N ASP A 80 6.59 1.17 14.67
CA ASP A 80 7.60 0.60 13.80
C ASP A 80 7.82 1.40 12.51
N SER A 81 9.07 1.85 12.29
CA SER A 81 9.42 2.63 11.11
C SER A 81 9.39 1.83 9.80
N GLY A 82 9.64 0.52 9.84
CA GLY A 82 9.60 -0.33 8.65
C GLY A 82 8.16 -0.49 8.13
N VAL A 83 7.19 -0.66 9.03
CA VAL A 83 5.76 -0.66 8.67
C VAL A 83 5.35 0.66 8.02
N LYS A 84 5.73 1.79 8.65
CA LYS A 84 5.47 3.12 8.10
C LYS A 84 6.09 3.29 6.71
N GLU A 85 7.36 2.89 6.53
CA GLU A 85 8.07 2.99 5.25
C GLU A 85 7.41 2.16 4.16
N MET A 86 7.05 0.90 4.46
CA MET A 86 6.35 0.03 3.52
C MET A 86 4.97 0.57 3.14
N THR A 87 4.25 1.13 4.11
CA THR A 87 2.95 1.78 3.87
C THR A 87 3.11 2.95 2.90
N LEU A 88 4.15 3.78 3.07
CA LEU A 88 4.46 4.87 2.14
C LEU A 88 4.80 4.36 0.74
N HIS A 89 5.57 3.27 0.62
CA HIS A 89 5.86 2.66 -0.68
C HIS A 89 4.60 2.14 -1.37
N CYS A 90 3.66 1.52 -0.63
CA CYS A 90 2.39 1.10 -1.19
C CYS A 90 1.60 2.28 -1.76
N ILE A 91 1.47 3.37 -0.98
CA ILE A 91 0.74 4.57 -1.41
C ILE A 91 1.38 5.16 -2.68
N LYS A 92 2.72 5.24 -2.72
CA LYS A 92 3.47 5.72 -3.89
C LYS A 92 3.17 4.87 -5.12
N ASN A 93 3.39 3.56 -5.02
CA ASN A 93 3.26 2.64 -6.14
C ASN A 93 1.82 2.58 -6.67
N LEU A 94 0.82 2.66 -5.78
CA LEU A 94 -0.58 2.77 -6.17
C LEU A 94 -0.81 4.02 -7.03
N LEU A 95 -0.40 5.19 -6.55
CA LEU A 95 -0.58 6.46 -7.26
C LEU A 95 0.19 6.51 -8.60
N GLU A 96 1.37 5.88 -8.70
CA GLU A 96 2.13 5.80 -9.95
C GLU A 96 1.48 4.89 -10.99
N LYS A 97 0.70 3.89 -10.56
CA LYS A 97 0.07 2.91 -11.47
C LYS A 97 -1.31 3.28 -11.95
N LEU A 98 -2.07 4.01 -11.14
CA LEU A 98 -3.41 4.45 -11.53
C LEU A 98 -3.33 5.47 -12.68
N SER A 99 -4.29 5.40 -13.60
CA SER A 99 -4.49 6.44 -14.62
C SER A 99 -4.90 7.76 -13.96
N SER A 100 -4.82 8.88 -14.68
CA SER A 100 -5.08 10.23 -14.15
C SER A 100 -6.41 10.34 -13.38
N ASP A 101 -7.46 9.71 -13.90
CA ASP A 101 -8.80 9.80 -13.30
C ASP A 101 -8.85 9.04 -11.96
N TYR A 102 -8.44 7.78 -11.92
CA TYR A 102 -8.40 7.00 -10.67
C TYR A 102 -7.35 7.51 -9.69
N ALA A 103 -6.25 8.07 -10.17
CA ALA A 103 -5.23 8.70 -9.32
C ALA A 103 -5.81 9.94 -8.61
N ASN A 104 -6.69 10.71 -9.26
CA ASN A 104 -7.39 11.82 -8.63
C ASN A 104 -8.34 11.35 -7.52
N ASP A 105 -9.08 10.27 -7.77
CA ASP A 105 -9.96 9.67 -6.76
C ASP A 105 -9.16 9.14 -5.56
N ALA A 106 -8.07 8.41 -5.82
CA ALA A 106 -7.16 7.93 -4.79
C ALA A 106 -6.54 9.07 -3.96
N ARG A 107 -6.14 10.19 -4.60
CA ARG A 107 -5.67 11.39 -3.89
C ARG A 107 -6.75 11.98 -3.00
N GLN A 108 -7.98 12.06 -3.49
CA GLN A 108 -9.09 12.58 -2.72
C GLN A 108 -9.37 11.69 -1.50
N GLU A 109 -9.26 10.38 -1.66
CA GLU A 109 -9.38 9.42 -0.56
C GLU A 109 -8.26 9.61 0.48
N ILE A 110 -7.00 9.73 0.05
CA ILE A 110 -5.83 10.03 0.90
C ILE A 110 -6.02 11.34 1.68
N ILE A 111 -6.65 12.36 1.08
CA ILE A 111 -7.00 13.62 1.76
C ILE A 111 -8.09 13.36 2.79
N ASN A 112 -9.18 12.70 2.39
CA ASN A 112 -10.38 12.51 3.20
C ASN A 112 -10.11 11.63 4.43
N CYS A 113 -9.25 10.63 4.31
CA CYS A 113 -8.87 9.75 5.41
C CYS A 113 -7.74 10.32 6.28
N GLY A 114 -7.22 11.51 5.97
CA GLY A 114 -6.20 12.20 6.77
C GLY A 114 -4.75 11.74 6.53
N LEU A 115 -4.53 10.77 5.65
CA LEU A 115 -3.20 10.27 5.31
C LEU A 115 -2.27 11.39 4.79
N LEU A 116 -2.78 12.34 4.01
CA LEU A 116 -1.95 13.46 3.51
C LEU A 116 -1.29 14.26 4.65
N VAL A 117 -2.02 14.52 5.73
CA VAL A 117 -1.48 15.25 6.89
C VAL A 117 -0.36 14.45 7.54
N LYS A 118 -0.58 13.14 7.68
CA LYS A 118 0.41 12.24 8.28
C LYS A 118 1.67 12.12 7.42
N ILE A 119 1.53 11.95 6.11
CA ILE A 119 2.65 11.90 5.16
C ILE A 119 3.49 13.19 5.26
N LYS A 120 2.84 14.37 5.32
CA LYS A 120 3.54 15.65 5.49
C LYS A 120 4.33 15.73 6.80
N GLN A 121 3.78 15.23 7.90
CA GLN A 121 4.49 15.16 9.18
C GLN A 121 5.71 14.22 9.08
N LEU A 122 5.59 13.11 8.36
CA LEU A 122 6.68 12.14 8.18
C LEU A 122 7.83 12.68 7.31
N GLN A 123 7.62 13.74 6.51
CA GLN A 123 8.72 14.43 5.81
C GLN A 123 9.76 15.03 6.78
N MET A 124 9.37 15.30 8.03
CA MET A 124 10.28 15.82 9.07
C MET A 124 11.00 14.70 9.84
N SER A 125 10.64 13.43 9.61
CA SER A 125 11.28 12.28 10.26
C SER A 125 12.63 11.99 9.62
N PRO A 126 13.75 11.96 10.36
CA PRO A 126 15.06 11.62 9.79
C PRO A 126 15.11 10.24 9.12
N LYS A 127 14.26 9.31 9.56
CA LYS A 127 14.20 7.95 9.01
C LYS A 127 13.29 7.84 7.79
N LEU A 128 12.20 8.60 7.77
CA LEU A 128 11.12 8.43 6.79
C LEU A 128 11.02 9.58 5.80
N CYS A 129 11.83 10.64 5.95
CA CYS A 129 11.74 11.84 5.13
C CYS A 129 11.87 11.52 3.64
N LYS A 130 12.76 10.60 3.26
CA LYS A 130 12.95 10.18 1.87
C LYS A 130 11.68 9.56 1.31
N ALA A 131 11.17 8.48 1.91
CA ALA A 131 9.97 7.79 1.45
C ALA A 131 8.75 8.73 1.43
N ALA A 132 8.58 9.57 2.47
CA ALA A 132 7.49 10.54 2.52
C ALA A 132 7.60 11.61 1.42
N ASN A 133 8.80 12.09 1.11
CA ASN A 133 9.04 13.03 0.01
C ASN A 133 8.75 12.41 -1.37
N GLU A 134 9.08 11.13 -1.56
CA GLU A 134 8.76 10.41 -2.80
C GLU A 134 7.26 10.28 -3.01
N VAL A 135 6.49 9.93 -1.96
CA VAL A 135 5.01 9.93 -2.02
C VAL A 135 4.50 11.33 -2.37
N MET A 136 5.00 12.38 -1.72
CA MET A 136 4.57 13.75 -1.99
C MET A 136 4.90 14.22 -3.41
N ALA A 137 6.02 13.78 -3.98
CA ALA A 137 6.39 14.10 -5.36
C ALA A 137 5.36 13.51 -6.34
N VAL A 138 5.02 12.22 -6.19
CA VAL A 138 3.99 11.56 -7.01
C VAL A 138 2.62 12.20 -6.79
N PHE A 139 2.25 12.42 -5.53
CA PHE A 139 0.97 13.02 -5.16
C PHE A 139 0.76 14.36 -5.86
N LEU A 140 1.79 15.21 -5.95
CA LEU A 140 1.73 16.54 -6.56
C LEU A 140 1.94 16.55 -8.08
N HIS A 141 2.41 15.47 -8.71
CA HIS A 141 2.89 15.49 -10.11
C HIS A 141 2.18 14.53 -11.07
N ALA A 142 1.20 13.73 -10.65
CA ALA A 142 0.41 12.96 -11.62
C ALA A 142 -0.42 13.91 -12.51
N ASN A 143 -0.14 13.83 -13.81
CA ASN A 143 -0.68 14.62 -14.92
C ASN A 143 -2.18 14.42 -15.10
#